data_AF-A0A9P1KHU9-F1
#
_entry.id   AF-A0A9P1KHU9-F1
#
_cell.length_a   1.000
_cell.length_b   1.000
_cell.length_c   1.000
_cell.angle_alpha   90.00
_cell.angle_beta   90.00
_cell.angle_gamma   90.00
#
_symmetry.space_group_name_H-M   'P 1'
#
loop_
_entity.id
_entity.type
_entity.pdbx_description
1 polymer ?
#
loop_
_entity_poly.entity_id
_entity_poly.type
_entity_poly.pdbx_seq_one_letter_code
_entity_poly.pdbx_strand_id
1 'polypeptide(L)'
;MMMNYLLGIFCGVGLSAACGFRIFVPPVILSTAAIYGDFDLPPDLEILGTETGLIAVATLLAVEAIVYFIPGVDHALDILEAPIAMVVATLIVAAFLPDMEPRWMWTVSIILGAGSAGVIEMLMGITRVASTMATGGLANPLVSTMELLCAMILSVLAISLPILGAITVAIVLVLVVPKILRRNWQRS
;
A
#
# COMPACT_ATOMS: atom_id res chain seq x y z
N MET A 1 -24.29 -1.60 10.30
CA MET A 1 -23.86 -2.77 9.48
C MET A 1 -23.43 -2.36 8.08
N MET A 2 -24.32 -2.09 7.11
CA MET A 2 -23.89 -1.79 5.71
C MET A 2 -22.94 -0.58 5.58
N MET A 3 -23.21 0.52 6.29
CA MET A 3 -22.35 1.71 6.29
C MET A 3 -20.94 1.42 6.84
N ASN A 4 -20.81 0.51 7.82
CA ASN A 4 -19.53 0.16 8.42
C ASN A 4 -18.67 -0.65 7.45
N TYR A 5 -19.28 -1.60 6.71
CA TYR A 5 -18.57 -2.35 5.68
C TYR A 5 -18.08 -1.45 4.54
N LEU A 6 -18.91 -0.50 4.09
CA LEU A 6 -18.57 0.35 2.96
C LEU A 6 -17.42 1.31 3.32
N LEU A 7 -17.44 1.87 4.53
CA LEU A 7 -16.33 2.66 5.06
C LEU A 7 -15.06 1.82 5.29
N GLY A 8 -15.22 0.59 5.80
CA GLY A 8 -14.11 -0.34 5.98
C GLY A 8 -13.43 -0.72 4.65
N ILE A 9 -14.23 -0.99 3.61
CA ILE A 9 -13.73 -1.23 2.25
C ILE A 9 -12.94 -0.02 1.74
N PHE A 10 -13.47 1.19 1.91
CA PHE A 10 -12.78 2.40 1.45
C PHE A 10 -11.46 2.65 2.19
N CYS A 11 -11.45 2.43 3.51
CA CYS A 11 -10.23 2.55 4.31
C CYS A 11 -9.20 1.48 3.89
N GLY A 12 -9.63 0.23 3.80
CA GLY A 12 -8.80 -0.91 3.40
C GLY A 12 -8.21 -0.72 2.00
N VAL A 13 -9.00 -0.31 1.01
CA VAL A 13 -8.53 -0.03 -0.36
C VAL A 13 -7.55 1.14 -0.37
N GLY A 14 -7.80 2.20 0.40
CA GLY A 14 -6.90 3.35 0.54
C GLY A 14 -5.53 2.95 1.09
N LEU A 15 -5.51 2.21 2.20
CA LEU A 15 -4.28 1.70 2.81
C LEU A 15 -3.58 0.66 1.94
N SER A 16 -4.33 -0.19 1.26
CA SER A 16 -3.81 -1.17 0.32
C SER A 16 -3.12 -0.53 -0.87
N ALA A 17 -3.72 0.51 -1.47
CA ALA A 17 -3.08 1.28 -2.52
C ALA A 17 -1.82 1.99 -2.01
N ALA A 18 -1.83 2.47 -0.76
CA ALA A 18 -0.65 3.03 -0.10
C ALA A 18 0.49 1.99 0.04
N CYS A 19 0.17 0.70 0.26
CA CYS A 19 1.17 -0.37 0.32
C CYS A 19 1.93 -0.56 -0.99
N GLY A 20 1.31 -0.27 -2.13
CA GLY A 20 1.99 -0.34 -3.44
C GLY A 20 2.89 0.85 -3.75
N PHE A 21 2.87 1.90 -2.91
CA PHE A 21 3.89 2.96 -2.97
C PHE A 21 5.08 2.62 -2.07
N ARG A 22 4.81 2.19 -0.84
CA ARG A 22 5.79 1.67 0.12
C ARG A 22 5.09 0.67 1.04
N ILE A 23 5.65 -0.52 1.17
CA ILE A 23 4.98 -1.62 1.87
C ILE A 23 4.87 -1.37 3.38
N PHE A 24 5.88 -0.77 4.01
CA PHE A 24 5.90 -0.63 5.47
C PHE A 24 5.27 0.66 6.00
N VAL A 25 5.00 1.65 5.14
CA VAL A 25 4.37 2.91 5.57
C VAL A 25 2.95 2.71 6.11
N PRO A 26 2.03 2.01 5.39
CA PRO A 26 0.67 1.84 5.89
C PRO A 26 0.58 1.01 7.18
N PRO A 27 1.33 -0.09 7.38
CA PRO A 27 1.39 -0.79 8.66
C PRO A 27 1.86 0.08 9.83
N VAL A 28 2.84 0.96 9.64
CA VAL A 28 3.30 1.91 10.68
C VAL A 28 2.18 2.87 11.06
N ILE A 29 1.48 3.42 10.07
CA ILE A 29 0.38 4.37 10.30
C ILE A 29 -0.82 3.66 10.94
N LEU A 30 -1.15 2.45 10.50
CA LEU A 30 -2.21 1.62 11.08
C LEU A 30 -1.90 1.25 12.54
N SER A 31 -0.66 0.83 12.82
CA SER A 31 -0.19 0.51 14.17
C SER A 31 -0.24 1.73 15.09
N THR A 32 0.18 2.89 14.60
CA THR A 32 0.07 4.16 15.33
C THR A 32 -1.39 4.53 15.61
N ALA A 33 -2.27 4.36 14.62
CA ALA A 33 -3.70 4.60 14.78
C ALA A 33 -4.35 3.63 15.78
N ALA A 34 -3.92 2.38 15.83
CA ALA A 34 -4.40 1.41 16.81
C ALA A 34 -4.01 1.77 18.25
N ILE A 35 -2.77 2.24 18.46
CA ILE A 35 -2.27 2.59 19.81
C ILE A 35 -2.84 3.93 20.30
N TYR A 36 -2.93 4.94 19.42
CA TYR A 36 -3.25 6.32 19.81
C TYR A 36 -4.63 6.81 19.35
N GLY A 37 -5.25 6.13 18.39
CA GLY A 37 -6.43 6.61 17.65
C GLY A 37 -7.73 5.86 17.94
N ASP A 38 -7.78 5.06 19.02
CA ASP A 38 -8.96 4.28 19.43
C ASP A 38 -9.48 3.36 18.31
N PHE A 39 -8.55 2.61 17.68
CA PHE A 39 -8.84 1.72 16.57
C PHE A 39 -8.58 0.27 16.96
N ASP A 40 -9.64 -0.51 17.10
CA ASP A 40 -9.54 -1.94 17.41
C ASP A 40 -9.14 -2.75 16.17
N LEU A 41 -8.00 -3.43 16.27
CA LEU A 41 -7.52 -4.38 15.26
C LEU A 41 -8.14 -5.77 15.51
N PRO A 42 -8.35 -6.57 14.46
CA PRO A 42 -8.78 -7.96 14.63
C PRO A 42 -7.69 -8.78 15.37
N PRO A 43 -8.05 -9.93 15.96
CA PRO A 43 -7.10 -10.78 16.69
C PRO A 43 -5.84 -11.14 15.88
N ASP A 44 -5.97 -11.34 14.58
CA ASP A 44 -4.86 -11.71 13.70
C ASP A 44 -3.82 -10.58 13.51
N LEU A 45 -4.18 -9.33 13.83
CA LEU A 45 -3.32 -8.15 13.71
C LEU A 45 -3.13 -7.43 15.05
N GLU A 46 -3.56 -8.02 16.16
CA GLU A 46 -3.44 -7.43 17.51
C GLU A 46 -2.00 -7.05 17.85
N ILE A 47 -1.02 -7.81 17.35
CA ILE A 47 0.41 -7.50 17.51
C ILE A 47 0.74 -6.09 16.99
N LEU A 48 0.12 -5.64 15.90
CA LEU A 48 0.32 -4.28 15.38
C LEU A 48 -0.26 -3.20 16.31
N GLY A 49 -1.20 -3.54 17.18
CA GLY A 49 -1.73 -2.65 18.21
C GLY A 49 -0.85 -2.54 19.46
N THR A 50 0.35 -3.16 19.47
CA THR A 50 1.28 -3.11 20.60
C THR A 50 2.48 -2.22 20.31
N GLU A 51 3.09 -1.63 21.34
CA GLU A 51 4.33 -0.84 21.19
C GLU A 51 5.45 -1.65 20.50
N THR A 52 5.56 -2.95 20.82
CA THR A 52 6.51 -3.86 20.18
C THR A 52 6.23 -4.02 18.69
N GLY A 53 4.95 -4.17 18.30
CA GLY A 53 4.55 -4.24 16.90
C GLY A 53 4.89 -2.97 16.14
N LEU A 54 4.58 -1.80 16.72
CA LEU A 54 4.93 -0.50 16.14
C LEU A 54 6.43 -0.37 15.90
N ILE A 55 7.25 -0.71 16.89
CA ILE A 55 8.71 -0.67 16.76
C ILE A 55 9.19 -1.61 15.67
N ALA A 56 8.61 -2.81 15.55
CA ALA A 56 8.98 -3.77 14.52
C ALA A 56 8.69 -3.24 13.11
N VAL A 57 7.48 -2.73 12.84
CA VAL A 57 7.13 -2.19 11.51
C VAL A 57 7.86 -0.88 11.22
N ALA A 58 8.12 -0.05 12.23
CA ALA A 58 8.92 1.18 12.07
C ALA A 58 10.39 0.86 11.73
N THR A 59 10.94 -0.20 12.33
CA THR A 59 12.29 -0.68 11.99
C THR A 59 12.34 -1.17 10.55
N LEU A 60 11.32 -1.93 10.11
CA LEU A 60 11.23 -2.38 8.71
C LEU A 60 11.14 -1.19 7.75
N LEU A 61 10.34 -0.17 8.06
CA LEU A 61 10.27 1.07 7.27
C LEU A 61 11.62 1.80 7.20
N ALA A 62 12.36 1.86 8.32
CA ALA A 62 13.69 2.47 8.32
C ALA A 62 14.68 1.69 7.45
N VAL A 63 14.65 0.35 7.52
CA VAL A 63 15.46 -0.52 6.66
C VAL A 63 15.09 -0.32 5.19
N GLU A 64 13.81 -0.31 4.86
CA GLU A 64 13.27 -0.04 3.53
C GLU A 64 13.82 1.28 2.99
N ALA A 65 13.69 2.37 3.75
CA ALA A 65 14.21 3.69 3.38
C ALA A 65 15.73 3.68 3.12
N ILE A 66 16.52 2.98 3.94
CA ILE A 66 17.99 2.90 3.78
C ILE A 66 18.38 2.07 2.55
N VAL A 67 17.73 0.92 2.34
CA VAL A 67 18.06 0.00 1.23
C VAL A 67 17.89 0.67 -0.13
N TYR A 68 16.91 1.56 -0.29
CA TYR A 68 16.70 2.32 -1.52
C TYR A 68 17.85 3.28 -1.89
N PHE A 69 18.80 3.53 -0.98
CA PHE A 69 20.01 4.29 -1.30
C PHE A 69 21.19 3.42 -1.76
N ILE A 70 21.09 2.09 -1.71
CA ILE A 70 22.16 1.16 -2.03
C ILE A 70 21.89 0.47 -3.38
N PRO A 71 22.60 0.83 -4.46
CA PRO A 71 22.39 0.23 -5.78
C PRO A 71 22.66 -1.28 -5.77
N GLY A 72 21.75 -2.06 -6.34
CA GLY A 72 21.80 -3.52 -6.41
C GLY A 72 21.05 -4.23 -5.29
N VAL A 73 21.01 -3.66 -4.08
CA VAL A 73 20.18 -4.18 -2.98
C VAL A 73 18.73 -3.74 -3.14
N ASP A 74 18.52 -2.53 -3.66
CA ASP A 74 17.21 -2.00 -4.05
C ASP A 74 16.44 -2.94 -5.00
N HIS A 75 17.11 -3.48 -6.02
CA HIS A 75 16.47 -4.42 -6.96
C HIS A 75 16.06 -5.75 -6.32
N ALA A 76 16.84 -6.26 -5.35
CA ALA A 76 16.47 -7.46 -4.62
C ALA A 76 15.27 -7.20 -3.71
N LEU A 77 15.24 -6.03 -3.06
CA LEU A 77 14.12 -5.59 -2.24
C LEU A 77 12.84 -5.46 -3.08
N ASP A 78 12.90 -4.82 -4.25
CA ASP A 78 11.73 -4.64 -5.13
C ASP A 78 11.06 -5.96 -5.55
N ILE A 79 11.87 -6.99 -5.84
CA ILE A 79 11.35 -8.31 -6.22
C ILE A 79 10.59 -8.96 -5.07
N LEU A 80 11.04 -8.73 -3.83
CA LEU A 80 10.41 -9.25 -2.63
C LEU A 80 9.24 -8.39 -2.17
N GLU A 81 9.31 -7.06 -2.34
CA GLU A 81 8.27 -6.14 -1.92
C GLU A 81 6.97 -6.39 -2.67
N ALA A 82 7.01 -6.63 -3.98
CA ALA A 82 5.79 -6.86 -4.74
C ALA A 82 4.88 -7.99 -4.18
N PRO A 83 5.36 -9.22 -3.94
CA PRO A 83 4.53 -10.27 -3.33
C PRO A 83 4.18 -9.99 -1.87
N ILE A 84 5.10 -9.42 -1.08
CA ILE A 84 4.82 -9.14 0.34
C ILE A 84 3.77 -8.03 0.46
N ALA A 85 3.83 -7.00 -0.39
CA ALA A 85 2.89 -5.89 -0.41
C ALA A 85 1.48 -6.38 -0.72
N MET A 86 1.32 -7.29 -1.67
CA MET A 86 0.03 -7.92 -1.97
C MET A 86 -0.54 -8.67 -0.76
N VAL A 87 0.29 -9.43 -0.04
CA VAL A 87 -0.14 -10.17 1.15
C VAL A 87 -0.52 -9.21 2.28
N VAL A 88 0.34 -8.25 2.61
CA VAL A 88 0.11 -7.25 3.67
C VAL A 88 -1.13 -6.43 3.36
N ALA A 89 -1.30 -5.98 2.12
CA ALA A 89 -2.48 -5.25 1.68
C ALA A 89 -3.77 -6.06 1.85
N THR A 90 -3.76 -7.35 1.51
CA THR A 90 -4.90 -8.24 1.74
C THR A 90 -5.21 -8.39 3.22
N LEU A 91 -4.20 -8.55 4.08
CA LEU A 91 -4.42 -8.61 5.53
C LEU A 91 -5.00 -7.31 6.09
N ILE A 92 -4.52 -6.16 5.61
CA ILE A 92 -5.05 -4.85 5.99
C ILE A 92 -6.52 -4.72 5.58
N VAL A 93 -6.89 -5.05 4.34
CA VAL A 93 -8.31 -4.98 3.91
C VAL A 93 -9.18 -5.91 4.76
N ALA A 94 -8.71 -7.11 5.08
CA ALA A 94 -9.43 -8.05 5.93
C ALA A 94 -9.67 -7.46 7.34
N ALA A 95 -8.71 -6.69 7.86
CA ALA A 95 -8.82 -6.04 9.16
C ALA A 95 -10.00 -5.08 9.29
N PHE A 96 -10.39 -4.44 8.18
CA PHE A 96 -11.51 -3.51 8.13
C PHE A 96 -12.86 -4.18 7.86
N LEU A 97 -12.90 -5.52 7.80
CA LEU A 97 -14.09 -6.32 7.50
C LEU A 97 -14.41 -7.38 8.59
N PRO A 98 -14.34 -7.05 9.90
CA PRO A 98 -14.38 -8.04 10.99
C PRO A 98 -15.70 -8.83 11.07
N ASP A 99 -16.82 -8.21 10.69
CA ASP A 99 -18.15 -8.81 10.78
C ASP A 99 -18.53 -9.63 9.54
N MET A 100 -17.69 -9.65 8.49
CA MET A 100 -17.97 -10.35 7.24
C MET A 100 -17.69 -11.84 7.36
N GLU A 101 -18.54 -12.69 6.76
CA GLU A 101 -18.32 -14.14 6.74
C GLU A 101 -16.90 -14.45 6.16
N PRO A 102 -16.08 -15.30 6.81
CA PRO A 102 -14.68 -15.49 6.44
C PRO A 102 -14.44 -15.79 4.96
N ARG A 103 -15.32 -16.57 4.30
CA ARG A 103 -15.22 -16.87 2.87
C ARG A 103 -15.27 -15.62 2.01
N TRP A 104 -16.20 -14.72 2.30
CA TRP A 104 -16.37 -13.47 1.56
C TRP A 104 -15.31 -12.46 1.94
N MET A 105 -14.95 -12.38 3.23
CA MET A 105 -13.88 -11.53 3.74
C MET A 105 -12.58 -11.77 2.97
N TRP A 106 -12.12 -13.02 2.89
CA TRP A 106 -10.87 -13.35 2.18
C TRP A 106 -10.97 -13.08 0.68
N THR A 107 -12.10 -13.41 0.04
CA THR A 107 -12.29 -13.17 -1.39
C THR A 107 -12.21 -11.68 -1.72
N VAL A 108 -12.95 -10.85 -0.97
CA VAL A 108 -12.96 -9.39 -1.15
C VAL A 108 -11.59 -8.80 -0.82
N SER A 109 -10.95 -9.25 0.25
CA SER A 109 -9.66 -8.73 0.69
C SER A 109 -8.51 -9.10 -0.25
N ILE A 110 -8.56 -10.27 -0.90
CA ILE A 110 -7.60 -10.62 -1.96
C ILE A 110 -7.79 -9.71 -3.17
N ILE A 111 -9.03 -9.56 -3.65
CA ILE A 111 -9.32 -8.77 -4.85
C ILE A 111 -8.97 -7.30 -4.63
N LEU A 112 -9.43 -6.72 -3.51
CA LEU A 112 -9.24 -5.32 -3.22
C LEU A 112 -7.85 -5.01 -2.68
N GLY A 113 -7.30 -5.87 -1.84
CA GLY A 113 -5.95 -5.75 -1.26
C GLY A 113 -4.88 -5.94 -2.32
N ALA A 114 -4.57 -7.21 -2.63
CA ALA A 114 -3.56 -7.55 -3.62
C ALA A 114 -3.78 -6.85 -4.98
N GLY A 115 -5.04 -6.66 -5.40
CA GLY A 115 -5.34 -5.96 -6.66
C GLY A 115 -4.93 -4.49 -6.66
N SER A 116 -5.26 -3.72 -5.60
CA SER A 116 -4.89 -2.30 -5.58
C SER A 116 -3.41 -2.09 -5.32
N ALA A 117 -2.81 -2.82 -4.36
CA ALA A 117 -1.38 -2.76 -4.09
C ALA A 117 -0.56 -3.17 -5.32
N GLY A 118 -0.93 -4.29 -5.96
CA GLY A 118 -0.20 -4.81 -7.12
C GLY A 118 -0.25 -3.86 -8.33
N VAL A 119 -1.37 -3.16 -8.56
CA VAL A 119 -1.43 -2.17 -9.64
C VAL A 119 -0.51 -0.99 -9.33
N ILE A 120 -0.56 -0.42 -8.12
CA ILE A 120 0.29 0.74 -7.77
C ILE A 120 1.77 0.35 -7.79
N GLU A 121 2.14 -0.81 -7.23
CA GLU A 121 3.51 -1.31 -7.22
C GLU A 121 4.05 -1.47 -8.65
N MET A 122 3.24 -2.04 -9.55
CA MET A 122 3.59 -2.15 -10.96
C MET A 122 3.84 -0.78 -11.60
N LEU A 123 3.02 0.23 -11.28
CA LEU A 123 3.23 1.60 -11.76
C LEU A 123 4.55 2.16 -11.25
N MET A 124 4.85 1.97 -9.97
CA MET A 124 6.07 2.46 -9.36
C MET A 124 7.31 1.81 -9.97
N GLY A 125 7.30 0.49 -10.16
CA GLY A 125 8.36 -0.22 -10.88
C GLY A 125 8.60 0.34 -12.30
N ILE A 126 7.54 0.64 -13.05
CA ILE A 126 7.67 1.29 -14.38
C ILE A 126 8.27 2.69 -14.26
N THR A 127 7.84 3.51 -13.29
CA THR A 127 8.39 4.86 -13.10
C THR A 127 9.87 4.84 -12.74
N ARG A 128 10.30 3.90 -11.90
CA ARG A 128 11.70 3.74 -11.47
C ARG A 128 12.58 3.29 -12.64
N VAL A 129 12.12 2.34 -13.45
CA VAL A 129 12.81 1.94 -14.70
C VAL A 129 12.91 3.12 -15.67
N ALA A 130 11.82 3.87 -15.88
CA ALA A 130 11.84 5.03 -16.76
C ALA A 130 12.80 6.13 -16.27
N SER A 131 12.84 6.38 -14.96
CA SER A 131 13.73 7.36 -14.35
C SER A 131 15.20 6.94 -14.43
N THR A 132 15.49 5.64 -14.27
CA THR A 132 16.83 5.08 -14.46
C THR A 132 17.29 5.27 -15.91
N MET A 133 16.42 4.96 -16.89
CA MET A 133 16.74 5.13 -18.32
C MET A 133 16.95 6.60 -18.71
N ALA A 134 16.19 7.53 -18.12
CA ALA A 134 16.26 8.94 -18.47
C ALA A 134 17.43 9.68 -17.79
N THR A 135 17.82 9.28 -16.58
CA THR A 135 18.75 10.06 -15.73
C THR A 135 19.99 9.28 -15.28
N GLY A 136 20.13 8.01 -15.70
CA GLY A 136 21.21 7.14 -15.23
C GLY A 136 21.08 6.76 -13.75
N GLY A 137 19.87 6.81 -13.19
CA GLY A 137 19.59 6.45 -11.78
C GLY A 137 19.70 7.61 -10.78
N LEU A 138 20.12 8.81 -11.22
CA LEU A 138 20.23 9.99 -10.34
C LEU A 138 18.87 10.48 -9.82
N ALA A 139 17.78 10.21 -10.55
CA ALA A 139 16.43 10.56 -10.11
C ALA A 139 15.77 9.51 -9.18
N ASN A 140 16.34 8.31 -9.01
CA ASN A 140 15.72 7.25 -8.22
C ASN A 140 15.50 7.65 -6.75
N PRO A 141 16.44 8.33 -6.06
CA PRO A 141 16.19 8.80 -4.69
C PRO A 141 15.03 9.80 -4.59
N LEU A 142 14.85 10.64 -5.62
CA LEU A 142 13.75 11.60 -5.67
C LEU A 142 12.41 10.86 -5.84
N VAL A 143 12.33 9.90 -6.77
CA VAL A 143 11.13 9.06 -6.97
C VAL A 143 10.80 8.30 -5.69
N SER A 144 11.80 7.72 -5.04
CA SER A 144 11.64 6.95 -3.80
C SER A 144 11.17 7.81 -2.62
N THR A 145 11.60 9.07 -2.56
CA THR A 145 11.10 10.03 -1.56
C THR A 145 9.64 10.42 -1.84
N MET A 146 9.27 10.56 -3.12
CA MET A 146 7.88 10.85 -3.50
C MET A 146 6.96 9.66 -3.19
N GLU A 147 7.42 8.43 -3.43
CA GLU A 147 6.71 7.20 -3.02
C GLU A 147 6.41 7.21 -1.53
N LEU A 148 7.42 7.47 -0.70
CA LEU A 148 7.28 7.54 0.75
C LEU A 148 6.27 8.60 1.20
N LEU A 149 6.35 9.82 0.63
CA LEU A 149 5.43 10.91 0.96
C LEU A 149 3.99 10.60 0.52
N CYS A 150 3.81 10.07 -0.69
CA CYS A 150 2.51 9.67 -1.21
C CYS A 150 1.89 8.57 -0.36
N ALA A 151 2.67 7.56 0.02
CA ALA A 151 2.22 6.48 0.91
C ALA A 151 1.76 7.05 2.26
N MET A 152 2.56 7.93 2.88
CA MET A 152 2.19 8.53 4.17
C MET A 152 0.90 9.35 4.08
N ILE A 153 0.80 10.25 3.09
CA ILE A 153 -0.38 11.09 2.91
C ILE A 153 -1.61 10.22 2.64
N LEU A 154 -1.50 9.24 1.75
CA LEU A 154 -2.62 8.38 1.39
C LEU A 154 -3.07 7.51 2.57
N SER A 155 -2.15 6.95 3.35
CA SER A 155 -2.50 6.16 4.54
C SER A 155 -3.19 6.99 5.61
N VAL A 156 -2.69 8.20 5.92
CA VAL A 156 -3.34 9.10 6.88
C VAL A 156 -4.72 9.51 6.37
N LEU A 157 -4.84 9.82 5.07
CA LEU A 157 -6.11 10.19 4.45
C LEU A 157 -7.10 9.02 4.45
N ALA A 158 -6.65 7.79 4.19
CA ALA A 158 -7.47 6.60 4.17
C ALA A 158 -8.07 6.30 5.55
N ILE A 159 -7.31 6.49 6.63
CA ILE A 159 -7.81 6.30 8.00
C ILE A 159 -8.72 7.46 8.42
N SER A 160 -8.30 8.71 8.19
CA SER A 160 -9.02 9.89 8.70
C SER A 160 -10.27 10.21 7.90
N LEU A 161 -10.22 10.07 6.57
CA LEU A 161 -11.28 10.37 5.62
C LEU A 161 -11.37 9.26 4.56
N PRO A 162 -11.87 8.06 4.91
CA PRO A 162 -11.85 6.87 4.05
C PRO A 162 -12.42 7.10 2.65
N ILE A 163 -13.49 7.89 2.55
CA ILE A 163 -14.13 8.22 1.26
C ILE A 163 -13.17 9.01 0.37
N LEU A 164 -12.46 10.00 0.90
CA LEU A 164 -11.48 10.77 0.12
C LEU A 164 -10.29 9.91 -0.28
N GLY A 165 -9.80 9.05 0.62
CA GLY A 165 -8.77 8.05 0.31
C GLY A 165 -9.19 7.16 -0.87
N ALA A 166 -10.37 6.56 -0.81
CA ALA A 166 -10.89 5.71 -1.89
C ALA A 166 -11.07 6.48 -3.21
N ILE A 167 -11.54 7.73 -3.17
CA ILE A 167 -11.66 8.58 -4.37
C ILE A 167 -10.28 8.82 -4.99
N THR A 168 -9.25 9.14 -4.17
CA THR A 168 -7.89 9.36 -4.70
C THR A 168 -7.34 8.12 -5.38
N VAL A 169 -7.53 6.93 -4.80
CA VAL A 169 -7.15 5.65 -5.42
C VAL A 169 -7.92 5.43 -6.71
N ALA A 170 -9.24 5.64 -6.71
CA ALA A 170 -10.08 5.46 -7.89
C ALA A 170 -9.62 6.37 -9.05
N ILE A 171 -9.26 7.62 -8.76
CA ILE A 171 -8.73 8.56 -9.76
C ILE A 171 -7.43 8.03 -10.36
N VAL A 172 -6.49 7.57 -9.52
CA VAL A 172 -5.21 7.01 -9.99
C VAL A 172 -5.45 5.79 -10.89
N LEU A 173 -6.29 4.86 -10.46
CA LEU A 173 -6.61 3.65 -11.23
C LEU A 173 -7.29 3.98 -12.57
N VAL A 174 -8.30 4.84 -12.58
CA VAL A 174 -9.06 5.19 -13.80
C VAL A 174 -8.22 5.98 -14.79
N LEU A 175 -7.32 6.85 -14.34
CA LEU A 175 -6.53 7.69 -15.25
C LEU A 175 -5.29 6.98 -15.80
N VAL A 176 -4.70 6.07 -15.02
CA VAL A 176 -3.39 5.49 -15.35
C VAL A 176 -3.52 4.11 -16.01
N VAL A 177 -4.40 3.24 -15.52
CA VAL A 177 -4.55 1.86 -16.04
C VAL A 177 -4.94 1.81 -17.54
N PRO A 178 -5.92 2.61 -18.03
CA PRO A 178 -6.29 2.56 -19.45
C PRO A 178 -5.17 3.05 -20.38
N LYS A 179 -4.33 3.98 -19.92
CA LYS A 179 -3.19 4.47 -20.71
C LYS A 179 -2.13 3.39 -20.93
N ILE A 180 -1.92 2.52 -19.93
CA ILE A 180 -0.96 1.42 -20.01
C ILE A 180 -1.50 0.30 -20.90
N LEU A 181 -2.77 -0.09 -20.70
CA LEU A 181 -3.41 -1.14 -21.50
C LEU A 181 -3.48 -0.76 -22.99
N ARG A 182 -3.82 0.50 -23.31
CA ARG A 182 -3.84 0.99 -24.70
C ARG A 182 -2.46 0.99 -25.35
N ARG A 183 -1.40 1.27 -24.59
CA ARG A 183 -0.02 1.30 -25.10
C ARG A 183 0.49 -0.10 -25.47
N ASN A 184 0.07 -1.13 -24.74
CA ASN A 184 0.43 -2.52 -25.05
C ASN A 184 -0.35 -3.04 -26.27
N TRP A 185 -1.63 -2.65 -26.43
CA TRP A 185 -2.44 -3.07 -27.57
C TRP A 185 -2.01 -2.46 -28.92
N GLN A 186 -1.31 -1.33 -28.92
CA GLN A 186 -0.75 -0.71 -30.15
C GLN A 186 0.61 -1.27 -30.56
N ARG A 187 1.21 -2.16 -29.75
CA ARG A 187 2.52 -2.78 -30.00
C ARG A 187 2.44 -4.27 -30.38
N SER A 188 1.23 -4.83 -30.46
CA SER A 188 0.92 -6.16 -31.05
C SER A 188 0.26 -5.97 -32.40
#